data_AF-A0A958LV02-F1
#
_entry.id   AF-A0A958LV02-F1
#
_cell.length_a   1.000
_cell.length_b   1.000
_cell.length_c   1.000
_cell.angle_alpha   90.00
_cell.angle_beta   90.00
_cell.angle_gamma   90.00
#
_symmetry.space_group_name_H-M   'P 1'
#
loop_
_entity.id
_entity.type
_entity.pdbx_description
1 polymer ?
#
loop_
_entity_poly.entity_id
_entity_poly.type
_entity_poly.pdbx_seq_one_letter_code
_entity_poly.pdbx_strand_id
1 'polypeptide(L)'
;MAKNLTDMQKALLEALFSPECKGDISKAKKVAGYANGVSNYSILKSLKEEIIERTKEFIAVNGPKASFVFTDAIDNPLQLGLKERMQAAKEILDRAGVVKTENLNIEANGIFILPKIDDEKEAYNE
;
A
#
# COMPACT_ATOMS: atom_id res chain seq x y z
N MET A 1 -11.77 11.07 0.51
CA MET A 1 -13.16 10.74 0.90
C MET A 1 -13.27 9.23 0.93
N ALA A 2 -13.61 8.63 2.07
CA ALA A 2 -13.78 7.19 2.16
C ALA A 2 -14.93 6.77 1.23
N LYS A 3 -14.62 5.98 0.20
CA LYS A 3 -15.64 5.34 -0.64
C LYS A 3 -16.51 4.48 0.29
N ASN A 4 -17.81 4.73 0.29
CA ASN A 4 -18.74 3.84 0.97
C ASN A 4 -18.78 2.51 0.20
N LEU A 5 -18.03 1.53 0.69
CA LEU A 5 -17.99 0.18 0.13
C LEU A 5 -19.31 -0.54 0.41
N THR A 6 -19.81 -1.26 -0.60
CA THR A 6 -20.96 -2.15 -0.40
C THR A 6 -20.55 -3.35 0.45
N ASP A 7 -21.51 -4.01 1.09
CA ASP A 7 -21.20 -5.14 1.97
C ASP A 7 -20.60 -6.32 1.20
N MET A 8 -20.98 -6.52 -0.06
CA MET A 8 -20.34 -7.50 -0.95
C MET A 8 -18.88 -7.15 -1.26
N GLN A 9 -18.56 -5.87 -1.43
CA GLN A 9 -17.18 -5.42 -1.67
C GLN A 9 -16.32 -5.61 -0.42
N LYS A 10 -16.86 -5.35 0.78
CA LYS A 10 -16.17 -5.62 2.05
C LYS A 10 -15.92 -7.11 2.23
N ALA A 11 -16.93 -7.95 2.01
CA ALA A 11 -16.82 -9.40 2.09
C ALA A 11 -15.78 -9.96 1.10
N LEU A 12 -15.69 -9.38 -0.12
CA LEU A 12 -14.64 -9.75 -1.07
C LEU A 12 -13.25 -9.39 -0.58
N LEU A 13 -13.07 -8.17 -0.05
CA LEU A 13 -11.80 -7.75 0.50
C LEU A 13 -11.40 -8.65 1.68
N GLU A 14 -12.31 -9.04 2.56
CA GLU A 14 -12.02 -10.01 3.62
C GLU A 14 -11.65 -11.38 3.06
N ALA A 15 -12.43 -11.90 2.12
CA ALA A 15 -12.18 -13.19 1.50
C ALA A 15 -10.83 -13.23 0.79
N LEU A 16 -10.40 -12.15 0.12
CA LEU A 16 -9.11 -12.08 -0.59
C LEU A 16 -7.91 -12.36 0.33
N PHE A 17 -7.93 -11.83 1.55
CA PHE A 17 -6.84 -12.01 2.52
C PHE A 17 -7.07 -13.19 3.47
N SER A 18 -8.16 -13.94 3.28
CA SER A 18 -8.42 -15.17 4.04
C SER A 18 -7.42 -16.28 3.70
N PRO A 19 -7.10 -17.17 4.66
CA PRO A 19 -6.26 -18.35 4.41
C PRO A 19 -6.82 -19.31 3.35
N GLU A 20 -8.13 -19.26 3.10
CA GLU A 20 -8.82 -20.13 2.14
C GLU A 20 -8.62 -19.67 0.69
N CYS A 21 -8.63 -18.35 0.47
CA CYS A 21 -8.49 -17.79 -0.89
C CYS A 21 -7.05 -17.43 -1.24
N LYS A 22 -6.23 -16.96 -0.29
CA LYS A 22 -4.82 -16.57 -0.51
C LYS A 22 -4.61 -15.68 -1.74
N GLY A 23 -5.48 -14.69 -1.93
CA GLY A 23 -5.43 -13.78 -3.08
C GLY A 23 -6.09 -14.30 -4.37
N ASP A 24 -6.66 -15.52 -4.38
CA ASP A 24 -7.43 -16.03 -5.52
C ASP A 24 -8.79 -15.32 -5.61
N ILE A 25 -8.91 -14.42 -6.58
CA ILE A 25 -10.10 -13.60 -6.83
C ILE A 25 -11.31 -14.46 -7.20
N SER A 26 -11.10 -15.56 -7.92
CA SER A 26 -12.20 -16.42 -8.36
C SER A 26 -12.82 -17.16 -7.18
N LYS A 27 -12.01 -17.56 -6.20
CA LYS A 27 -12.49 -18.14 -4.94
C LYS A 27 -13.11 -17.06 -4.04
N ALA A 28 -12.42 -15.94 -3.87
CA ALA A 28 -12.88 -14.85 -3.01
C ALA A 28 -14.26 -14.33 -3.42
N LYS A 29 -14.53 -14.23 -4.73
CA LYS A 29 -15.85 -13.84 -5.25
C LYS A 29 -16.97 -14.81 -4.91
N LYS A 30 -16.68 -16.12 -4.94
CA LYS A 30 -17.66 -17.14 -4.57
C LYS A 30 -18.00 -17.04 -3.09
N VAL A 31 -16.98 -16.86 -2.25
CA VAL A 31 -17.13 -16.67 -0.80
C VAL A 31 -17.90 -15.37 -0.49
N ALA A 32 -17.63 -14.30 -1.23
CA ALA A 32 -18.31 -13.01 -1.09
C ALA A 32 -19.71 -12.96 -1.74
N GLY A 33 -20.21 -14.08 -2.31
CA GLY A 33 -21.58 -14.18 -2.83
C GLY A 33 -21.81 -13.54 -4.20
N TYR A 34 -20.77 -13.29 -5.00
CA TYR A 34 -20.95 -12.75 -6.36
C TYR A 34 -21.55 -13.80 -7.30
N ALA A 35 -22.42 -13.35 -8.21
CA ALA A 35 -22.99 -14.20 -9.25
C ALA A 35 -21.91 -14.81 -10.17
N ASN A 36 -22.19 -16.01 -10.68
CA ASN A 36 -21.34 -16.68 -11.66
C ASN A 36 -21.32 -15.85 -12.96
N GLY A 37 -20.13 -15.50 -13.45
CA GLY A 37 -19.95 -14.74 -14.69
C GLY A 37 -19.67 -13.25 -14.54
N VAL A 38 -19.73 -12.68 -13.32
CA VAL A 38 -19.29 -11.28 -13.12
C VAL A 38 -17.82 -11.14 -13.51
N SER A 39 -17.44 -10.08 -14.20
CA SER A 39 -16.04 -9.88 -14.62
C SER A 39 -15.12 -9.58 -13.42
N ASN A 40 -14.04 -10.37 -13.26
CA ASN A 40 -13.01 -10.10 -12.25
C ASN A 40 -12.39 -8.71 -12.44
N TYR A 41 -12.15 -8.32 -13.69
CA TYR A 41 -11.53 -7.05 -14.03
C TYR A 41 -12.36 -5.85 -13.55
N SER A 42 -13.68 -5.89 -13.75
CA SER A 42 -14.59 -4.81 -13.33
C SER A 42 -14.56 -4.59 -11.81
N ILE A 43 -14.61 -5.69 -11.05
CA ILE A 43 -14.56 -5.67 -9.58
C ILE A 43 -13.23 -5.09 -9.11
N LEU A 44 -12.10 -5.63 -9.61
CA LEU A 44 -10.76 -5.18 -9.22
C LEU A 44 -10.52 -3.71 -9.57
N LYS A 45 -10.99 -3.24 -10.73
CA LYS A 45 -10.85 -1.85 -11.13
C LYS A 45 -11.55 -0.91 -10.15
N SER A 46 -12.70 -1.31 -9.62
CA SER A 46 -13.46 -0.50 -8.66
C SER A 46 -12.86 -0.45 -7.25
N LEU A 47 -12.13 -1.51 -6.87
CA LEU A 47 -11.56 -1.73 -5.52
C LEU A 47 -10.03 -1.61 -5.47
N LYS A 48 -9.40 -1.07 -6.52
CA LYS A 48 -7.94 -1.09 -6.67
C LYS A 48 -7.25 -0.41 -5.50
N GLU A 49 -7.74 0.75 -5.08
CA GLU A 49 -7.14 1.54 -4.01
C GLU A 49 -7.28 0.83 -2.66
N GLU A 50 -8.44 0.24 -2.40
CA GLU A 50 -8.76 -0.48 -1.18
C GLU A 50 -7.97 -1.79 -1.05
N ILE A 51 -7.74 -2.50 -2.18
CA ILE A 51 -6.87 -3.68 -2.20
C ILE A 51 -5.43 -3.27 -1.86
N ILE A 52 -4.94 -2.18 -2.43
CA ILE A 52 -3.58 -1.69 -2.16
C ILE A 52 -3.44 -1.33 -0.68
N GLU A 53 -4.38 -0.58 -0.13
CA GLU A 53 -4.35 -0.16 1.26
C GLU A 53 -4.38 -1.36 2.22
N ARG A 54 -5.33 -2.28 2.00
CA ARG A 54 -5.42 -3.51 2.81
C ARG A 54 -4.21 -4.41 2.65
N THR A 55 -3.52 -4.38 1.50
CA THR A 55 -2.26 -5.08 1.31
C THR A 55 -1.14 -4.47 2.15
N LYS A 56 -1.05 -3.14 2.25
CA LYS A 56 -0.07 -2.49 3.13
C LYS A 56 -0.30 -2.86 4.58
N GLU A 57 -1.56 -2.80 5.03
CA GLU A 57 -1.95 -3.24 6.38
C GLU A 57 -1.57 -4.70 6.61
N PHE A 58 -1.87 -5.58 5.65
CA PHE A 58 -1.54 -6.99 5.73
C PHE A 58 -0.02 -7.22 5.82
N ILE A 59 0.78 -6.50 5.03
CA ILE A 59 2.24 -6.55 5.10
C ILE A 59 2.74 -6.08 6.48
N ALA A 60 2.19 -4.97 7.00
CA ALA A 60 2.54 -4.46 8.33
C ALA A 60 2.23 -5.48 9.44
N VAL A 61 1.06 -6.13 9.37
CA VAL A 61 0.66 -7.20 10.31
C VAL A 61 1.59 -8.42 10.22
N ASN A 62 2.13 -8.73 9.03
CA ASN A 62 3.07 -9.83 8.84
C ASN A 62 4.53 -9.43 9.10
N GLY A 63 4.82 -8.16 9.36
CA GLY A 63 6.17 -7.67 9.70
C GLY A 63 6.84 -8.46 10.83
N PRO A 64 6.18 -8.70 11.97
CA PRO A 64 6.74 -9.52 13.05
C PRO A 64 7.13 -10.94 12.60
N LYS A 65 6.33 -11.56 11.74
CA LYS A 65 6.64 -12.90 11.19
C LYS A 65 7.90 -12.87 10.33
N ALA A 66 8.12 -11.80 9.56
CA ALA A 66 9.35 -11.60 8.82
C ALA A 66 10.55 -11.35 9.76
N SER A 67 10.38 -10.61 10.86
CA SER A 67 11.43 -10.43 11.87
C SER A 67 11.88 -11.75 12.50
N PHE A 68 10.95 -12.67 12.79
CA PHE A 68 11.30 -13.99 13.32
C PHE A 68 12.14 -14.84 12.36
N VAL A 69 12.01 -14.65 11.04
CA VAL A 69 12.88 -15.34 10.07
C VAL A 69 14.34 -14.92 10.26
N PHE A 70 14.60 -13.66 10.62
CA PHE A 70 15.96 -13.21 10.92
C PHE A 70 16.48 -13.77 12.25
N THR A 71 15.63 -13.86 13.27
CA THR A 71 16.02 -14.49 14.54
C THR A 71 16.32 -15.98 14.35
N ASP A 72 15.46 -16.72 13.64
CA ASP A 72 15.68 -18.13 13.32
C ASP A 72 16.96 -18.34 12.49
N ALA A 73 17.32 -17.39 11.63
CA ALA A 73 18.57 -17.42 10.88
C ALA A 73 19.83 -17.31 11.77
N ILE A 74 19.74 -16.56 12.88
CA ILE A 74 20.82 -16.43 13.86
C ILE A 74 20.97 -17.76 14.63
N ASP A 75 19.85 -18.33 15.05
CA ASP A 75 19.83 -19.56 15.85
C ASP A 75 20.19 -20.80 15.02
N ASN A 76 19.81 -20.84 13.74
CA ASN A 76 20.04 -21.97 12.84
C ASN A 76 20.56 -21.54 11.46
N PRO A 77 21.88 -21.24 11.34
CA PRO A 77 22.48 -20.72 10.11
C PRO A 77 22.62 -21.77 8.98
N LEU A 78 22.38 -23.06 9.27
CA LEU A 78 22.55 -24.15 8.29
C LEU A 78 21.25 -24.57 7.60
N GLN A 79 20.18 -23.81 7.79
CA GLN A 79 18.88 -24.12 7.21
C GLN A 79 18.90 -24.01 5.68
N LEU A 80 18.34 -25.02 4.99
CA LEU A 80 18.24 -24.99 3.53
C LEU A 80 17.31 -23.85 3.09
N GLY A 81 17.75 -23.05 2.11
CA GLY A 81 16.98 -21.92 1.60
C GLY A 81 16.99 -20.69 2.51
N LEU A 82 17.88 -20.63 3.51
CA LEU A 82 17.93 -19.53 4.48
C LEU A 82 18.12 -18.17 3.81
N LYS A 83 19.00 -18.10 2.81
CA LYS A 83 19.28 -16.87 2.05
C LYS A 83 18.02 -16.34 1.36
N GLU A 84 17.29 -17.22 0.69
CA GLU A 84 16.05 -16.88 -0.02
C GLU A 84 14.96 -16.44 0.97
N ARG A 85 14.85 -17.12 2.11
CA ARG A 85 13.88 -16.77 3.17
C ARG A 85 14.21 -15.42 3.82
N MET A 86 15.48 -15.15 4.10
CA MET A 86 15.94 -13.86 4.62
C MET A 86 15.70 -12.74 3.60
N GLN A 87 15.93 -12.99 2.31
CA GLN A 87 15.65 -12.01 1.26
C GLN A 87 14.15 -11.70 1.17
N ALA A 88 13.29 -12.72 1.21
CA ALA A 88 11.84 -12.52 1.22
C ALA A 88 11.37 -11.77 2.48
N ALA A 89 11.92 -12.12 3.66
CA ALA A 89 11.62 -11.44 4.91
C ALA A 89 12.04 -9.96 4.88
N LYS A 90 13.21 -9.66 4.30
CA LYS A 90 13.68 -8.30 4.09
C LYS A 90 12.68 -7.48 3.27
N GLU A 91 12.24 -8.02 2.14
CA GLU A 91 11.27 -7.31 1.29
C GLU A 91 9.94 -7.01 2.00
N ILE A 92 9.48 -7.91 2.87
CA ILE A 92 8.27 -7.67 3.68
C ILE A 92 8.51 -6.53 4.68
N LEU A 93 9.65 -6.52 5.38
CA LEU A 93 9.98 -5.45 6.33
C LEU A 93 10.19 -4.09 5.67
N ASP A 94 10.85 -4.06 4.50
CA ASP A 94 11.06 -2.86 3.70
C ASP A 94 9.70 -2.27 3.28
N ARG A 95 8.76 -3.11 2.84
CA ARG A 95 7.40 -2.69 2.44
C ARG A 95 6.50 -2.36 3.63
N ALA A 96 6.75 -2.92 4.80
CA ALA A 96 6.06 -2.58 6.04
C ALA A 96 6.47 -1.21 6.61
N GLY A 97 7.51 -0.57 6.05
CA GLY A 97 8.03 0.71 6.52
C GLY A 97 8.92 0.59 7.76
N VAL A 98 9.39 -0.63 8.09
CA VAL A 98 10.35 -0.85 9.18
C VAL A 98 11.74 -0.36 8.78
N VAL A 99 12.03 -0.35 7.48
CA VAL A 99 13.28 0.22 6.95
C VAL A 99 13.05 1.67 6.55
N LYS A 100 13.90 2.53 7.11
CA LYS A 100 13.97 3.98 6.99
C LYS A 100 13.43 4.49 5.64
N THR A 101 12.27 5.13 5.68
CA THR A 101 11.76 5.92 4.54
C THR A 101 12.76 7.01 4.22
N GLU A 102 13.32 7.00 3.01
CA GLU A 102 14.07 8.15 2.50
C GLU A 102 13.08 9.32 2.34
N ASN A 103 13.06 10.21 3.33
CA ASN A 103 12.38 11.49 3.20
C ASN A 103 13.11 12.27 2.11
N LEU A 104 12.58 12.26 0.88
CA LEU A 104 12.95 13.23 -0.14
C LEU A 104 12.52 14.61 0.37
N ASN A 105 13.44 15.29 1.04
CA ASN A 105 13.28 16.68 1.43
C ASN A 105 13.37 17.51 0.13
N ILE A 106 12.24 17.69 -0.56
CA ILE A 106 12.16 18.62 -1.68
C ILE A 106 12.12 20.02 -1.05
N GLU A 107 13.30 20.57 -0.78
CA GLU A 107 13.44 22.01 -0.57
C GLU A 107 13.08 22.69 -1.90
N ALA A 108 11.80 23.04 -2.05
CA ALA A 108 11.35 23.92 -3.10
C ALA A 108 12.00 25.29 -2.85
N ASN A 109 13.17 25.51 -3.45
CA ASN A 109 13.73 26.85 -3.66
C ASN A 109 12.72 27.62 -4.53
N GLY A 110 11.72 28.20 -3.89
CA GLY A 110 10.67 28.99 -4.51
C GLY A 110 11.31 30.15 -5.25
N ILE A 111 11.25 30.11 -6.58
CA ILE A 111 11.56 31.26 -7.41
C ILE A 111 10.50 32.33 -7.10
N PHE A 112 10.93 33.39 -6.42
CA PHE A 112 10.10 34.57 -6.17
C PHE A 112 10.18 35.48 -7.41
N ILE A 113 9.19 35.38 -8.30
CA ILE A 113 9.04 36.33 -9.41
C ILE A 113 8.37 37.57 -8.83
N LEU A 114 9.14 38.64 -8.67
CA LEU A 114 8.58 39.94 -8.32
C LEU A 114 7.75 40.44 -9.52
N PRO A 115 6.49 40.84 -9.31
CA PRO A 115 5.75 41.54 -10.35
C PRO A 115 6.49 42.84 -10.68
N LYS A 116 6.53 43.17 -11.97
CA LYS A 116 7.14 44.42 -12.44
C LYS A 116 6.38 45.58 -11.79
N ILE A 117 7.10 46.48 -11.14
CA ILE A 117 6.54 47.77 -10.73
C ILE A 117 6.33 48.53 -12.03
N ASP A 118 5.08 48.74 -12.40
CA ASP A 118 4.74 49.71 -13.42
C ASP A 118 5.03 51.10 -12.82
N ASP A 119 6.20 51.62 -13.16
CA ASP A 119 6.48 53.04 -13.07
C ASP A 119 5.52 53.77 -13.99
N GLU A 120 4.33 54.12 -13.50
CA GLU A 120 3.63 55.36 -13.85
C GLU A 120 2.42 55.61 -12.92
N LYS A 121 2.69 56.45 -11.92
CA LYS A 121 1.93 57.66 -11.54
C LYS A 121 0.39 57.56 -11.56
N GLU A 122 -0.19 57.80 -10.39
CA GLU A 122 -1.12 58.91 -10.06
C GLU A 122 -1.70 58.59 -8.67
N ALA A 123 -1.28 59.31 -7.63
CA ALA A 123 -1.96 60.50 -7.11
C ALA A 123 -3.32 60.20 -6.44
N TYR A 124 -3.63 60.98 -5.39
CA TYR A 124 -4.83 60.99 -4.54
C TYR A 124 -4.69 60.14 -3.26
N ASN A 125 -4.32 60.79 -2.14
CA ASN A 125 -5.19 61.46 -1.14
C ASN A 125 -5.71 60.41 -0.13
N GLU A 126 -5.57 60.54 1.18
CA GLU A 126 -5.63 61.69 2.09
C GLU A 126 -4.86 61.37 3.37
#